data_AF-A0A9E4Q1T7-F1
#
_entry.id   AF-A0A9E4Q1T7-F1
#
_cell.length_a   1.000
_cell.length_b   1.000
_cell.length_c   1.000
_cell.angle_alpha   90.00
_cell.angle_beta   90.00
_cell.angle_gamma   90.00
#
_symmetry.space_group_name_H-M   'P 1'
#
loop_
_entity.id
_entity.type
_entity.pdbx_description
1 polymer ?
#
loop_
_entity_poly.entity_id
_entity_poly.type
_entity_poly.pdbx_seq_one_letter_code
_entity_poly.pdbx_strand_id
1 'polypeptide(L)'
;MPSYQFTINGRLVYGGEEFVSLSMAIIKVLTPAGDTNAYRAGTVVTLVALPRNPGYEPIWKGVDSHSGYTATLRMDVVKSVEFLIGARLATPTPAPTPTRGGDHRRSAPHGGAHRHAD
;
A
#
# COMPACT_ATOMS: atom_id res chain seq x y z
N MET A 1 26.44 -9.64 -25.27
CA MET A 1 25.05 -9.35 -24.86
C MET A 1 24.97 -7.87 -24.54
N PRO A 2 23.92 -7.14 -24.94
CA PRO A 2 23.75 -5.75 -24.52
C PRO A 2 23.53 -5.67 -23.01
N SER A 3 23.85 -4.51 -22.45
CA SER A 3 23.60 -4.17 -21.05
C SER A 3 22.77 -2.90 -20.95
N TYR A 4 21.96 -2.83 -19.90
CA TYR A 4 21.00 -1.76 -19.67
C TYR A 4 21.12 -1.23 -18.25
N GLN A 5 20.57 -0.04 -18.05
CA GLN A 5 20.48 0.62 -16.76
C GLN A 5 19.03 1.09 -16.55
N PHE A 6 18.66 1.35 -15.32
CA PHE A 6 17.40 2.01 -15.02
C PHE A 6 17.59 3.13 -14.00
N THR A 7 16.65 4.06 -13.99
CA THR A 7 16.58 5.12 -12.96
C THR A 7 15.40 4.87 -12.03
N ILE A 8 15.50 5.30 -10.77
CA ILE A 8 14.36 5.50 -9.86
C ILE A 8 14.27 6.99 -9.57
N ASN A 9 13.16 7.63 -9.93
CA ASN A 9 12.95 9.08 -9.78
C ASN A 9 14.11 9.93 -10.35
N GLY A 10 14.65 9.51 -11.51
CA GLY A 10 15.80 10.15 -12.16
C GLY A 10 17.18 9.76 -11.60
N ARG A 11 17.27 9.12 -10.42
CA ARG A 11 18.53 8.59 -9.89
C ARG A 11 18.89 7.29 -10.60
N LEU A 12 20.04 7.25 -11.27
CA LEU A 12 20.59 6.04 -11.89
C LEU A 12 20.91 4.97 -10.83
N VAL A 13 20.52 3.73 -11.10
CA VAL A 13 20.80 2.55 -10.26
C VAL A 13 21.74 1.63 -11.03
N TYR A 14 22.88 1.31 -10.41
CA TYR A 14 23.89 0.44 -11.01
C TYR A 14 23.70 -1.03 -10.61
N GLY A 15 24.20 -1.95 -11.43
CA GLY A 15 24.32 -3.35 -11.04
C GLY A 15 25.06 -3.49 -9.70
N GLY A 16 24.54 -4.32 -8.80
CA GLY A 16 25.14 -4.55 -7.48
C GLY A 16 24.81 -3.50 -6.41
N GLU A 17 24.11 -2.43 -6.76
CA GLU A 17 23.51 -1.53 -5.76
C GLU A 17 22.32 -2.23 -5.09
N GLU A 18 22.42 -2.53 -3.79
CA GLU A 18 21.36 -3.23 -3.03
C GLU A 18 20.30 -2.27 -2.45
N PHE A 19 20.62 -0.97 -2.25
CA PHE A 19 19.74 -0.03 -1.56
C PHE A 19 19.72 1.38 -2.18
N VAL A 20 18.53 1.79 -2.64
CA VAL A 20 18.27 3.16 -3.09
C VAL A 20 17.52 3.91 -1.98
N SER A 21 18.23 4.78 -1.25
CA SER A 21 17.61 5.65 -0.23
C SER A 21 16.87 6.81 -0.87
N LEU A 22 15.62 7.01 -0.46
CA LEU A 22 14.74 8.13 -0.82
C LEU A 22 14.23 8.82 0.46
N SER A 23 13.64 10.01 0.32
CA SER A 23 13.17 10.82 1.46
C SER A 23 12.13 10.12 2.33
N MET A 24 11.20 9.35 1.71
CA MET A 24 10.11 8.67 2.42
C MET A 24 10.25 7.13 2.50
N ALA A 25 11.21 6.54 1.79
CA ALA A 25 11.38 5.09 1.72
C ALA A 25 12.84 4.70 1.45
N ILE A 26 13.18 3.44 1.69
CA ILE A 26 14.34 2.78 1.11
C ILE A 26 13.81 1.76 0.10
N ILE A 27 14.35 1.73 -1.12
CA ILE A 27 14.09 0.63 -2.05
C ILE A 27 15.23 -0.38 -1.91
N LYS A 28 14.91 -1.60 -1.49
CA LYS A 28 15.83 -2.73 -1.62
C LYS A 28 15.77 -3.25 -3.06
N VAL A 29 16.93 -3.40 -3.67
CA VAL A 29 17.12 -3.85 -5.05
C VAL A 29 17.69 -5.26 -4.98
N LEU A 30 16.93 -6.23 -5.50
CA LEU A 30 17.30 -7.64 -5.54
C LEU A 30 17.62 -8.03 -6.98
N THR A 31 18.89 -8.40 -7.21
CA THR A 31 19.40 -8.74 -8.54
C THR A 31 20.10 -10.10 -8.49
N PRO A 32 20.19 -10.84 -9.61
CA PRO A 32 21.13 -11.95 -9.73
C PRO A 32 22.56 -11.49 -9.39
N ALA A 33 23.36 -12.37 -8.78
CA ALA A 33 24.75 -12.06 -8.46
C ALA A 33 25.61 -11.90 -9.72
N GLY A 34 26.50 -10.91 -9.73
CA GLY A 34 27.52 -10.72 -10.77
C GLY A 34 27.30 -9.56 -11.75
N ASP A 35 26.14 -8.92 -11.75
CA ASP A 35 25.95 -7.62 -12.43
C ASP A 35 26.40 -6.51 -11.48
N THR A 36 27.51 -5.81 -11.77
CA THR A 36 28.18 -4.84 -10.85
C THR A 36 28.31 -3.41 -11.40
N ASN A 37 27.71 -3.13 -12.57
CA ASN A 37 27.74 -1.79 -13.18
C ASN A 37 26.47 -1.57 -14.02
N ALA A 38 26.21 -2.46 -14.97
CA ALA A 38 24.98 -2.49 -15.75
C ALA A 38 24.37 -3.88 -15.72
N TYR A 39 23.07 -3.97 -15.97
CA TYR A 39 22.31 -5.22 -15.99
C TYR A 39 22.38 -5.85 -17.36
N ARG A 40 22.59 -7.17 -17.44
CA ARG A 40 22.55 -7.88 -18.72
C ARG A 40 21.13 -7.90 -19.30
N ALA A 41 21.04 -7.94 -20.63
CA ALA A 41 19.78 -8.16 -21.32
C ALA A 41 19.05 -9.41 -20.80
N GLY A 42 17.81 -9.25 -20.33
CA GLY A 42 17.00 -10.30 -19.74
C GLY A 42 17.14 -10.48 -18.22
N THR A 43 18.07 -9.78 -17.55
CA THR A 43 18.13 -9.75 -16.07
C THR A 43 16.79 -9.27 -15.51
N VAL A 44 16.24 -9.99 -14.53
CA VAL A 44 15.04 -9.56 -13.79
C VAL A 44 15.47 -9.01 -12.44
N VAL A 45 15.18 -7.73 -12.22
CA VAL A 45 15.39 -7.01 -10.97
C VAL A 45 14.08 -7.03 -10.18
N THR A 46 14.15 -7.31 -8.89
CA THR A 46 13.00 -7.17 -7.97
C THR A 46 13.26 -6.00 -7.03
N LEU A 47 12.34 -5.03 -7.01
CA LEU A 47 12.39 -3.85 -6.16
C LEU A 47 11.43 -4.05 -4.99
N VAL A 48 11.88 -3.81 -3.76
CA VAL A 48 11.06 -3.90 -2.54
C VAL A 48 11.09 -2.57 -1.82
N ALA A 49 9.95 -1.91 -1.73
CA ALA A 49 9.80 -0.66 -1.01
C ALA A 49 9.71 -0.90 0.50
N LEU A 50 10.48 -0.13 1.25
CA LEU A 50 10.46 -0.07 2.71
C LEU A 50 10.15 1.38 3.12
N PRO A 51 8.86 1.78 3.21
CA PRO A 51 8.52 3.12 3.67
C PRO A 51 9.00 3.37 5.10
N ARG A 52 9.47 4.58 5.36
CA ARG A 52 10.00 4.98 6.67
C ARG A 52 8.90 5.13 7.73
N ASN A 53 7.66 5.33 7.29
CA ASN A 53 6.48 5.54 8.13
C ASN A 53 5.39 4.51 7.78
N PRO A 54 4.62 4.00 8.77
CA PRO A 54 3.47 3.13 8.53
C PRO A 54 2.28 3.91 7.93
N GLY A 55 1.31 3.19 7.37
CA GLY A 55 0.12 3.79 6.73
C GLY A 55 0.36 4.37 5.33
N TYR A 56 1.54 4.13 4.77
CA TYR A 56 1.97 4.60 3.47
C TYR A 56 2.17 3.43 2.51
N GLU A 57 1.50 3.47 1.35
CA GLU A 57 1.57 2.45 0.31
C GLU A 57 2.41 2.96 -0.88
N PRO A 58 3.26 2.11 -1.48
CA PRO A 58 4.07 2.49 -2.64
C PRO A 58 3.26 2.48 -3.94
N ILE A 59 3.56 3.45 -4.80
CA ILE A 59 2.99 3.60 -6.13
C ILE A 59 4.15 3.50 -7.13
N TRP A 60 4.06 2.54 -8.04
CA TRP A 60 5.08 2.23 -9.04
C TRP A 60 4.59 2.60 -10.44
N LYS A 61 5.48 3.14 -11.28
CA LYS A 61 5.32 3.19 -12.74
C LYS A 61 6.63 2.84 -13.45
N GLY A 62 6.55 2.44 -14.72
CA GLY A 62 7.73 2.04 -15.50
C GLY A 62 8.30 0.68 -15.12
N VAL A 63 7.56 -0.10 -14.33
CA VAL A 63 7.84 -1.49 -13.93
C VAL A 63 6.95 -2.45 -14.71
N ASP A 64 7.38 -3.70 -14.90
CA ASP A 64 6.64 -4.67 -15.71
C ASP A 64 5.47 -5.31 -14.95
N SER A 65 5.60 -5.46 -13.63
CA SER A 65 4.48 -5.75 -12.73
C SER A 65 4.79 -5.33 -11.29
N HIS A 66 3.75 -5.14 -10.47
CA HIS A 66 3.89 -4.88 -9.04
C HIS A 66 2.76 -5.52 -8.22
N SER A 67 3.04 -5.83 -6.96
CA SER A 67 2.07 -6.31 -5.97
C SER A 67 2.47 -5.81 -4.59
N GLY A 68 1.61 -5.01 -3.96
CA GLY A 68 1.90 -4.34 -2.70
C GLY A 68 3.24 -3.61 -2.72
N TYR A 69 4.16 -4.00 -1.85
CA TYR A 69 5.47 -3.38 -1.67
C TYR A 69 6.53 -3.81 -2.69
N THR A 70 6.22 -4.77 -3.56
CA THR A 70 7.18 -5.37 -4.50
C THR A 70 6.85 -5.01 -5.94
N ALA A 71 7.87 -4.65 -6.72
CA ALA A 71 7.79 -4.48 -8.17
C ALA A 71 8.88 -5.30 -8.88
N THR A 72 8.66 -5.62 -10.15
CA THR A 72 9.59 -6.38 -10.98
C THR A 72 9.93 -5.63 -12.27
N LEU A 73 11.18 -5.74 -12.69
CA LEU A 73 11.74 -5.04 -13.82
C LEU A 73 12.65 -5.97 -14.63
N ARG A 74 12.21 -6.39 -15.81
CA ARG A 74 13.01 -7.10 -16.81
C ARG A 74 13.84 -6.06 -17.56
N MET A 75 15.15 -6.26 -17.60
CA MET A 75 16.10 -5.36 -18.27
C MET A 75 16.26 -5.77 -19.75
N ASP A 76 15.33 -5.33 -20.59
CA ASP A 76 15.32 -5.53 -22.04
C ASP A 76 15.60 -4.23 -22.84
N VAL A 77 15.40 -3.08 -22.20
CA VAL A 77 15.78 -1.74 -22.65
C VAL A 77 16.26 -0.90 -21.46
N VAL A 78 16.72 0.33 -21.71
CA VAL A 78 16.87 1.34 -20.64
C VAL A 78 15.49 1.69 -20.11
N LYS A 79 15.26 1.61 -18.79
CA LYS A 79 13.96 1.89 -18.16
C LYS A 79 14.04 3.07 -17.18
N SER A 80 12.91 3.72 -16.95
CA SER A 80 12.78 4.78 -15.95
C SER A 80 11.61 4.46 -15.05
N VAL A 81 11.89 4.26 -13.77
CA VAL A 81 10.90 3.92 -12.74
C VAL A 81 10.51 5.21 -12.00
N GLU A 82 9.22 5.52 -11.99
CA GLU A 82 8.68 6.50 -11.04
C GLU A 82 8.23 5.76 -9.79
N PHE A 83 8.68 6.22 -8.63
CA PHE A 83 8.31 5.70 -7.33
C PHE A 83 7.76 6.83 -6.46
N LEU A 84 6.50 6.69 -6.04
CA LEU A 84 5.85 7.59 -5.11
C LEU A 84 5.35 6.83 -3.88
N ILE A 85 5.17 7.55 -2.78
CA ILE A 85 4.50 7.06 -1.58
C ILE A 85 3.13 7.76 -1.47
N GLY A 86 2.06 6.98 -1.45
CA GLY A 86 0.69 7.45 -1.20
C GLY A 86 0.25 7.15 0.23
N ALA A 87 -0.54 8.03 0.83
CA ALA A 87 -1.17 7.74 2.13
C ALA A 87 -2.37 6.80 1.94
N ARG A 88 -2.45 5.74 2.74
CA ARG A 88 -3.60 4.83 2.73
C ARG A 88 -4.75 5.43 3.52
N LEU A 89 -5.73 6.01 2.82
CA LEU A 89 -6.97 6.43 3.46
C LEU A 89 -7.75 5.20 3.93
N ALA A 90 -8.14 5.18 5.20
CA ALA A 90 -9.11 4.21 5.69
C ALA A 90 -10.45 4.47 5.00
N THR A 91 -11.05 3.45 4.39
CA THR A 91 -12.46 3.52 3.99
C THR A 91 -13.31 3.74 5.24
N PRO A 92 -14.18 4.77 5.29
CA PRO A 92 -15.01 5.00 6.46
C PRO A 92 -15.91 3.80 6.69
N THR A 93 -15.87 3.24 7.91
CA THR A 93 -16.81 2.21 8.34
C THR A 93 -18.23 2.76 8.19
N PRO A 94 -19.16 2.05 7.52
CA PRO A 94 -20.55 2.46 7.51
C PRO A 94 -21.06 2.56 8.94
N ALA A 95 -21.60 3.72 9.32
CA ALA A 95 -22.24 3.87 10.62
C ALA A 95 -23.39 2.85 10.71
N PRO A 96 -23.55 2.14 11.84
CA PRO A 96 -24.67 1.22 11.99
C PRO A 96 -25.98 1.99 11.85
N THR A 97 -26.90 1.49 11.02
CA THR A 97 -28.22 2.09 10.83
C THR A 97 -28.91 2.23 12.20
N PRO A 98 -29.35 3.43 12.60
CA PRO A 98 -30.06 3.58 13.86
C PRO A 98 -31.39 2.83 13.79
N THR A 99 -31.57 1.82 14.66
CA THR A 99 -32.81 1.05 14.76
C THR A 99 -33.95 1.96 15.25
N ARG A 100 -34.75 2.48 14.31
CA ARG A 100 -35.91 3.32 14.61
C ARG A 100 -37.07 2.47 15.16
N GLY A 101 -37.08 2.28 16.48
CA GLY A 101 -38.18 1.67 17.22
C GLY A 101 -39.05 2.70 17.96
N GLY A 102 -39.89 3.44 17.24
CA GLY A 102 -41.14 3.99 17.80
C GLY A 102 -42.29 2.98 17.58
N ASP A 103 -43.50 3.12 18.13
CA ASP A 103 -44.05 4.20 18.96
C ASP A 103 -45.36 3.73 19.66
N HIS A 104 -45.88 4.53 20.60
CA HIS A 104 -47.29 4.67 21.03
C HIS A 104 -48.19 3.48 21.52
N ARG A 105 -48.51 3.54 22.83
CA ARG A 105 -49.84 3.40 23.50
C ARG A 105 -51.02 2.66 22.80
N ARG A 106 -51.47 1.53 23.39
CA ARG A 106 -52.79 1.22 24.04
C ARG A 106 -52.79 -0.30 24.40
N SER A 107 -53.42 -0.87 25.44
CA SER A 107 -54.67 -0.59 26.18
C SER A 107 -54.63 -1.23 27.60
N ALA A 108 -55.51 -0.79 28.51
CA ALA A 108 -55.83 -1.49 29.78
C ALA A 108 -56.98 -2.53 29.56
N PRO A 109 -57.37 -3.42 30.52
CA PRO A 109 -58.03 -2.97 31.77
C PRO A 109 -57.88 -3.84 33.06
N HIS A 110 -58.31 -3.22 34.17
CA HIS A 110 -58.97 -3.77 35.37
C HIS A 110 -58.19 -4.57 36.46
N GLY A 111 -58.37 -4.12 37.71
CA GLY A 111 -57.95 -4.79 38.95
C GLY A 111 -57.74 -3.82 40.12
N GLY A 112 -58.79 -3.55 40.92
CA GLY A 112 -58.64 -2.89 42.24
C GLY A 112 -58.06 -3.88 43.28
N ALA A 113 -57.62 -3.47 44.48
CA ALA A 113 -57.73 -2.17 45.18
C ALA A 113 -56.46 -1.99 46.09
N HIS A 114 -56.34 -1.18 47.16
CA HIS A 114 -57.29 -0.50 48.04
C HIS A 114 -56.94 1.00 48.28
N ARG A 115 -56.40 1.40 49.45
CA ARG A 115 -55.99 2.77 49.84
C ARG A 115 -54.83 2.74 50.86
N HIS A 116 -54.13 3.86 51.01
CA HIS A 116 -53.11 4.15 52.03
C HIS A 116 -53.63 5.16 53.08
N ALA A 117 -52.98 5.18 54.27
CA ALA A 117 -53.23 6.05 55.44
C ALA A 117 -54.57 5.81 56.17
N ASP A 118 -54.67 5.99 57.49
CA ASP A 118 -53.76 6.59 58.49
C ASP A 118 -53.41 5.58 59.61
#